data_AF-A0A6N4SN62-F1
#
_entry.id   AF-A0A6N4SN62-F1
#
_cell.length_a   1.000
_cell.length_b   1.000
_cell.length_c   1.000
_cell.angle_alpha   90.00
_cell.angle_beta   90.00
_cell.angle_gamma   90.00
#
_symmetry.space_group_name_H-M   'P 1'
#
loop_
_entity.id
_entity.type
_entity.pdbx_description
1 polymer ?
#
loop_
_entity_poly.entity_id
_entity_poly.type
_entity_poly.pdbx_seq_one_letter_code
_entity_poly.pdbx_strand_id
1 'polypeptide(L)'
;MKKTIMFSIVSLLFLTISTTALMSFKSVSNENVFIVVRTLEAVNLIIQSKITVSDGTTILKTIPLNPMRSKNENENIIKIVIGLNELKNKGYTLVSSNGGGGNSDGFVIMNYIFEKK
;
A
#
# COMPACT_ATOMS: atom_id res chain seq x y z
N MET A 1 -1.23 -36.02 50.19
CA MET A 1 -1.18 -34.54 50.27
C MET A 1 -0.33 -33.85 49.20
N LYS A 2 0.66 -34.50 48.54
CA LYS A 2 1.50 -33.84 47.51
C LYS A 2 0.88 -33.74 46.10
N LYS A 3 -0.21 -34.48 45.79
CA LYS A 3 -0.82 -34.51 44.44
C LYS A 3 -1.94 -33.47 44.22
N THR A 4 -2.58 -32.98 45.27
CA THR A 4 -3.66 -31.98 45.18
C THR A 4 -3.15 -30.56 44.97
N ILE A 5 -1.92 -30.26 45.41
CA ILE A 5 -1.31 -28.93 45.25
C ILE A 5 -0.90 -28.69 43.78
N MET A 6 -0.53 -29.74 43.05
CA MET A 6 -0.04 -29.61 41.67
C MET A 6 -1.15 -29.29 40.65
N PHE A 7 -2.41 -29.68 40.93
CA PHE A 7 -3.55 -29.37 40.07
C PHE A 7 -4.01 -27.91 40.15
N SER A 8 -3.77 -27.23 41.28
CA SER A 8 -4.23 -25.84 41.48
C SER A 8 -3.37 -24.81 40.76
N ILE A 9 -2.08 -25.10 40.53
CA ILE A 9 -1.14 -24.18 39.87
C ILE A 9 -1.34 -24.17 38.35
N VAL A 10 -1.70 -25.32 37.76
CA VAL A 10 -1.96 -25.40 36.30
C VAL A 10 -3.27 -24.70 35.92
N SER A 11 -4.28 -24.72 36.80
CA SER A 11 -5.55 -24.01 36.55
C SER A 11 -5.42 -22.49 36.65
N LEU A 12 -4.47 -21.97 37.43
CA LEU A 12 -4.25 -20.52 37.57
C LEU A 12 -3.49 -19.91 36.37
N LEU A 13 -2.67 -20.72 35.68
CA LEU A 13 -1.93 -20.33 34.47
C LEU A 13 -2.80 -20.26 33.20
N PHE A 14 -3.94 -20.96 33.17
CA PHE A 14 -4.88 -20.87 32.06
C PHE A 14 -5.83 -19.66 32.15
N LEU A 15 -5.96 -19.04 33.33
CA LEU A 15 -6.86 -17.90 33.53
C LEU A 15 -6.22 -16.54 33.20
N THR A 16 -4.89 -16.46 33.11
CA THR A 16 -4.17 -15.21 32.80
C THR A 16 -3.88 -15.02 31.32
N ILE A 17 -4.10 -16.04 30.48
CA ILE A 17 -3.85 -15.97 29.03
C ILE A 17 -5.11 -15.52 28.26
N SER A 18 -6.30 -15.63 28.84
CA SER A 18 -7.56 -15.27 28.17
C SER A 18 -7.89 -13.77 28.18
N THR A 19 -7.22 -12.95 28.99
CA THR A 19 -7.53 -11.50 29.08
C THR A 19 -6.75 -10.63 28.09
N THR A 20 -5.67 -11.13 27.49
CA THR A 20 -4.88 -10.37 26.50
C THR A 20 -5.38 -10.56 25.07
N ALA A 21 -6.17 -11.61 24.80
CA ALA A 21 -6.71 -11.88 23.47
C ALA A 21 -7.97 -11.03 23.13
N LEU A 22 -8.68 -10.49 24.13
CA LEU A 22 -9.91 -9.72 23.89
C LEU A 22 -9.70 -8.22 23.65
N MET A 23 -8.51 -7.67 23.87
CA MET A 23 -8.26 -6.22 23.77
C MET A 23 -7.71 -5.74 22.42
N SER A 24 -7.68 -6.61 21.41
CA SER A 24 -7.24 -6.23 20.05
C SER A 24 -8.36 -6.33 19.01
N PHE A 25 -9.61 -6.12 19.42
CA PHE A 25 -10.58 -5.50 18.51
C PHE A 25 -10.17 -4.04 18.35
N LYS A 26 -9.10 -3.83 17.57
CA LYS A 26 -8.80 -2.53 16.99
C LYS A 26 -10.08 -2.13 16.28
N SER A 27 -10.79 -1.17 16.85
CA SER A 27 -11.91 -0.51 16.20
C SER A 27 -11.41 -0.19 14.79
N VAL A 28 -11.97 -0.90 13.80
CA VAL A 28 -11.86 -0.47 12.41
C VAL A 28 -12.68 0.80 12.41
N SER A 29 -12.02 1.92 12.72
CA SER A 29 -12.62 3.22 12.50
C SER A 29 -13.08 3.21 11.04
N ASN A 30 -14.27 3.73 10.79
CA ASN A 30 -14.76 4.05 9.45
C ASN A 30 -13.91 5.21 8.87
N GLU A 31 -12.60 5.10 8.95
CA GLU A 31 -11.67 5.99 8.29
C GLU A 31 -11.57 5.52 6.85
N ASN A 32 -11.92 6.43 5.95
CA ASN A 32 -11.75 6.23 4.52
C ASN A 32 -10.32 5.75 4.25
N VAL A 33 -10.20 4.56 3.64
CA VAL A 33 -8.88 3.98 3.36
C VAL A 33 -8.35 4.60 2.07
N PHE A 34 -7.26 5.35 2.18
CA PHE A 34 -6.63 5.99 1.02
C PHE A 34 -5.45 5.18 0.49
N ILE A 35 -5.36 5.10 -0.84
CA ILE A 35 -4.20 4.56 -1.56
C ILE A 35 -3.68 5.63 -2.50
N VAL A 36 -2.38 5.90 -2.43
CA VAL A 36 -1.69 6.80 -3.35
C VAL A 36 -0.88 5.96 -4.32
N VAL A 37 -1.16 6.12 -5.61
CA VAL A 37 -0.35 5.58 -6.71
C VAL A 37 0.46 6.71 -7.31
N ARG A 38 1.78 6.62 -7.25
CA ARG A 38 2.70 7.58 -7.89
C ARG A 38 3.37 6.92 -9.07
N THR A 39 3.27 7.50 -10.26
CA THR A 39 4.16 7.18 -11.39
C THR A 39 5.29 8.19 -11.43
N LEU A 40 6.49 7.69 -11.64
CA LEU A 40 7.69 8.46 -11.93
C LEU A 40 8.19 7.94 -13.28
N GLU A 41 8.26 8.81 -14.28
CA GLU A 41 8.76 8.47 -15.61
C GLU A 41 9.95 9.36 -15.91
N ALA A 42 11.14 8.78 -16.03
CA ALA A 42 12.39 9.52 -16.21
C ALA A 42 13.09 9.13 -17.52
N VAL A 43 13.74 10.09 -18.17
CA VAL A 43 14.44 9.90 -19.45
C VAL A 43 15.74 9.10 -19.28
N ASN A 44 16.46 9.36 -18.18
CA ASN A 44 17.77 8.77 -17.91
C ASN A 44 17.67 7.48 -17.07
N LEU A 45 18.76 6.71 -17.02
CA LEU A 45 18.84 5.45 -16.27
C LEU A 45 19.22 5.63 -14.78
N ILE A 46 19.61 6.85 -14.39
CA ILE A 46 20.01 7.17 -13.01
C ILE A 46 18.77 7.20 -12.12
N ILE A 47 17.71 7.86 -12.60
CA ILE A 47 16.40 7.86 -11.98
C ILE A 47 15.56 6.78 -12.68
N GLN A 48 15.26 5.69 -11.99
CA GLN A 48 14.47 4.61 -12.57
C GLN A 48 12.98 4.97 -12.60
N SER A 49 12.39 4.91 -13.78
CA SER A 49 10.94 5.00 -13.94
C SER A 49 10.25 3.88 -13.15
N LYS A 50 9.19 4.20 -12.42
CA LYS A 50 8.44 3.23 -11.61
C LYS A 50 7.04 3.71 -11.26
N ILE A 51 6.19 2.76 -10.90
CA ILE A 51 4.94 2.99 -10.18
C ILE A 51 5.16 2.61 -8.73
N THR A 52 4.78 3.47 -7.80
CA THR A 52 4.79 3.19 -6.36
C THR A 52 3.36 3.27 -5.84
N VAL A 53 2.91 2.23 -5.13
CA VAL A 53 1.62 2.18 -4.44
C VAL A 53 1.89 2.26 -2.94
N SER A 54 1.22 3.18 -2.25
CA SER A 54 1.39 3.40 -0.80
C SER A 54 0.06 3.70 -0.12
N ASP A 55 -0.04 3.44 1.18
CA ASP A 55 -1.14 3.87 2.04
C ASP A 55 -0.94 5.30 2.61
N GLY A 56 0.04 6.04 2.09
CA GLY A 56 0.47 7.34 2.59
C GLY A 56 1.58 7.28 3.65
N THR A 57 1.77 6.13 4.30
CA THR A 57 2.82 5.92 5.31
C THR A 57 3.86 4.89 4.88
N THR A 58 3.44 3.85 4.18
CA THR A 58 4.28 2.73 3.76
C THR A 58 4.14 2.46 2.28
N ILE A 59 5.24 2.08 1.64
CA ILE A 59 5.22 1.59 0.25
C ILE A 59 4.75 0.13 0.28
N LEU A 60 3.62 -0.13 -0.36
CA LEU A 60 3.00 -1.45 -0.44
C LEU A 60 3.50 -2.24 -1.66
N LYS A 61 3.73 -1.55 -2.78
CA LYS A 61 4.13 -2.18 -4.06
C LYS A 61 4.97 -1.20 -4.88
N THR A 62 6.00 -1.71 -5.55
CA THR A 62 6.71 -0.97 -6.60
C THR A 62 6.68 -1.80 -7.89
N ILE A 63 6.35 -1.16 -9.00
CA ILE A 63 6.32 -1.78 -10.34
C ILE A 63 7.34 -1.04 -11.21
N PRO A 64 8.34 -1.72 -11.77
CA PRO A 64 9.31 -1.06 -12.65
C PRO A 64 8.64 -0.61 -13.95
N LEU A 65 8.99 0.59 -14.39
CA LEU A 65 8.66 1.10 -15.72
C LEU A 65 9.93 1.20 -16.55
N ASN A 66 9.76 1.23 -17.86
CA ASN A 66 10.88 1.49 -18.75
C ASN A 66 11.21 2.99 -18.75
N PRO A 67 12.44 3.38 -19.16
CA PRO A 67 12.80 4.79 -19.32
C PRO A 67 11.82 5.51 -20.25
N MET A 68 11.52 6.77 -19.93
CA MET A 68 10.61 7.64 -20.69
C MET A 68 11.20 7.94 -22.07
N ARG A 69 10.85 7.08 -23.03
CA ARG A 69 11.27 7.14 -24.43
C ARG A 69 10.08 6.72 -25.29
N SER A 70 9.93 7.30 -26.48
CA SER A 70 8.78 7.05 -27.36
C SER A 70 8.53 5.56 -27.62
N LYS A 71 9.59 4.74 -27.76
CA LYS A 71 9.45 3.29 -27.98
C LYS A 71 8.85 2.51 -26.79
N ASN A 72 8.95 3.06 -25.59
CA ASN A 72 8.51 2.43 -24.35
C ASN A 72 7.16 2.97 -23.85
N GLU A 73 6.71 4.09 -24.41
CA GLU A 73 5.55 4.86 -23.95
C GLU A 73 4.29 4.01 -23.86
N ASN A 74 3.95 3.29 -24.92
CA ASN A 74 2.77 2.41 -24.94
C ASN A 74 2.84 1.32 -23.86
N GLU A 75 4.01 0.69 -23.66
CA GLU A 75 4.17 -0.35 -22.64
C GLU A 75 4.03 0.21 -21.22
N ASN A 76 4.61 1.39 -20.97
CA ASN A 76 4.48 2.09 -19.70
C ASN A 76 3.02 2.46 -19.42
N ILE A 77 2.33 3.05 -20.40
CA ILE A 77 0.90 3.40 -20.30
C ILE A 77 0.06 2.17 -19.95
N ILE A 78 0.29 1.03 -20.62
CA ILE A 78 -0.43 -0.22 -20.34
C ILE A 78 -0.19 -0.65 -18.88
N LYS A 79 1.05 -0.64 -18.40
CA LYS A 79 1.38 -0.99 -16.99
C LYS A 79 0.68 -0.06 -16.00
N ILE A 80 0.66 1.24 -16.28
CA ILE A 80 -0.01 2.24 -15.45
C ILE A 80 -1.53 1.95 -15.41
N VAL A 81 -2.17 1.79 -16.56
CA VAL A 81 -3.61 1.51 -16.67
C VAL A 81 -4.00 0.22 -15.96
N ILE A 82 -3.23 -0.85 -16.12
CA ILE A 82 -3.46 -2.12 -15.40
C ILE A 82 -3.40 -1.89 -13.89
N GLY A 83 -2.37 -1.19 -13.40
CA GLY A 83 -2.23 -0.88 -11.97
C GLY A 83 -3.37 -0.04 -11.39
N LEU A 84 -3.86 0.96 -12.12
CA LEU A 84 -5.00 1.78 -11.71
C LEU A 84 -6.31 0.98 -11.71
N ASN A 85 -6.52 0.12 -12.72
CA ASN A 85 -7.70 -0.73 -12.80
C ASN A 85 -7.72 -1.84 -11.74
N GLU A 86 -6.56 -2.36 -11.32
CA GLU A 86 -6.48 -3.28 -10.18
C GLU A 86 -7.11 -2.68 -8.91
N LEU A 87 -6.89 -1.39 -8.66
CA LEU A 87 -7.51 -0.69 -7.51
C LEU A 87 -9.00 -0.50 -7.70
N LYS A 88 -9.42 -0.09 -8.90
CA LYS A 88 -10.84 0.04 -9.25
C LYS A 88 -11.59 -1.29 -9.03
N ASN A 89 -11.02 -2.40 -9.50
CA ASN A 89 -11.61 -3.74 -9.33
C ASN A 89 -11.67 -4.20 -7.86
N LYS A 90 -10.83 -3.61 -6.99
CA LYS A 90 -10.85 -3.84 -5.54
C LYS A 90 -11.84 -2.94 -4.79
N GLY A 91 -12.63 -2.14 -5.50
CA GLY A 91 -13.64 -1.24 -4.94
C GLY A 91 -13.11 0.13 -4.51
N TYR A 92 -11.91 0.50 -4.94
CA TYR A 92 -11.41 1.86 -4.73
C TYR A 92 -11.95 2.82 -5.81
N THR A 93 -12.20 4.07 -5.42
CA THR A 93 -12.63 5.15 -6.30
C THR A 93 -11.51 6.18 -6.42
N LEU A 94 -11.19 6.63 -7.63
CA LEU A 94 -10.24 7.73 -7.85
C LEU A 94 -10.88 9.03 -7.37
N VAL A 95 -10.25 9.71 -6.41
CA VAL A 95 -10.75 10.96 -5.83
C VAL A 95 -9.94 12.18 -6.26
N SER A 96 -8.67 12.00 -6.64
CA SER A 96 -7.83 13.09 -7.11
C SER A 96 -6.70 12.56 -7.98
N SER A 97 -6.30 13.36 -8.97
CA SER A 97 -5.06 13.17 -9.72
C SER A 97 -4.33 14.50 -9.81
N ASN A 98 -3.02 14.47 -9.59
CA ASN A 98 -2.18 15.64 -9.74
C ASN A 98 -0.80 15.24 -10.25
N GLY A 99 -0.15 16.12 -10.98
CA GLY A 99 1.21 15.87 -11.37
C GLY A 99 1.84 17.05 -12.06
N GLY A 100 3.10 16.85 -12.40
CA GLY A 100 3.93 17.86 -13.00
C GLY A 100 5.17 17.21 -13.59
N GLY A 101 5.72 17.88 -14.59
CA GLY A 101 6.97 17.53 -15.24
C GLY A 101 7.61 18.81 -15.74
N GLY A 102 8.85 19.05 -15.32
CA GLY A 102 9.61 20.24 -15.68
C GLY A 102 10.65 19.90 -16.74
N ASN A 103 10.71 20.74 -17.77
CA ASN A 103 11.64 20.63 -18.92
C ASN A 103 13.13 20.55 -18.54
N SER A 104 13.50 20.84 -17.29
CA SER A 104 14.88 20.83 -16.78
C SER A 104 15.33 19.48 -16.22
N ASP A 105 14.43 18.69 -15.64
CA ASP A 105 14.84 17.56 -14.79
C ASP A 105 14.69 16.21 -15.49
N GLY A 106 14.09 16.19 -16.68
CA GLY A 106 13.98 14.99 -17.52
C GLY A 106 13.13 13.89 -16.88
N PHE A 107 12.14 14.25 -16.06
CA PHE A 107 11.16 13.32 -15.53
C PHE A 107 9.78 13.94 -15.37
N VAL A 108 8.77 13.08 -15.31
CA VAL A 108 7.37 13.39 -15.02
C VAL A 108 6.93 12.61 -13.80
N ILE A 109 6.21 13.27 -12.90
CA ILE A 109 5.57 12.63 -11.74
C ILE A 109 4.06 12.85 -11.84
N MET A 110 3.31 11.76 -11.70
CA MET A 110 1.87 11.78 -11.54
C MET A 110 1.47 11.03 -10.28
N ASN A 111 0.59 11.61 -9.47
CA ASN A 111 -0.06 10.96 -8.35
C ASN A 111 -1.55 10.75 -8.66
N TYR A 112 -2.06 9.60 -8.24
CA TYR A 112 -3.46 9.21 -8.29
C TYR A 112 -3.86 8.78 -6.88
N ILE A 113 -4.84 9.47 -6.30
CA ILE A 113 -5.32 9.20 -4.95
C ILE A 113 -6.65 8.47 -5.07
N PHE A 114 -6.70 7.31 -4.46
CA PHE A 114 -7.85 6.42 -4.42
C PHE A 114 -8.40 6.35 -3.00
N GLU A 115 -9.71 6.25 -2.88
CA GLU A 115 -10.43 6.09 -1.62
C GLU A 115 -11.29 4.81 -1.67
N LYS A 116 -11.34 4.06 -0.58
CA LYS A 116 -12.32 3.01 -0.36
C LYS A 116 -13.17 3.34 0.86
N LYS A 117 -14.48 3.37 0.63
CA LYS A 117 -15.52 3.57 1.64
C LYS A 117 -15.95 2.23 2.24
#